data_AF-A0A836UA90-F1
#
_entry.id   AF-A0A836UA90-F1
#
_cell.length_a   1.000
_cell.length_b   1.000
_cell.length_c   1.000
_cell.angle_alpha   90.00
_cell.angle_beta   90.00
_cell.angle_gamma   90.00
#
_symmetry.space_group_name_H-M   'P 1'
#
loop_
_entity.id
_entity.type
_entity.pdbx_description
1 polymer ?
#
loop_
_entity_poly.entity_id
_entity_poly.type
_entity_poly.pdbx_seq_one_letter_code
_entity_poly.pdbx_strand_id
1 'polypeptide(L)' 'MLSAFTRVLEQDSDHVDANYHAGLSAVRLGRQETARRYLLRTLDVDPGHEQARAALVTTPAR' A
#
# COMPACT_ATOMS: atom_id res chain seq x y z
N MET A 1 1.62 -10.22 8.08
CA MET A 1 1.29 -10.36 6.65
C MET A 1 1.86 -9.25 5.75
N LEU A 2 2.78 -8.38 6.21
CA LEU A 2 3.53 -7.50 5.29
C LEU A 2 4.55 -8.31 4.46
N SER A 3 5.19 -9.30 5.09
CA SER A 3 6.25 -10.13 4.48
C SER A 3 5.77 -11.03 3.33
N ALA A 4 4.46 -11.28 3.24
CA ALA A 4 3.89 -12.07 2.15
C ALA A 4 3.86 -11.26 0.84
N PHE A 5 3.60 -9.95 0.94
CA PHE A 5 3.54 -9.06 -0.22
C PHE A 5 4.92 -8.64 -0.70
N THR A 6 5.93 -8.58 0.19
CA THR A 6 7.31 -8.28 -0.24
C THR A 6 7.82 -9.25 -1.30
N ARG A 7 7.50 -10.54 -1.21
CA ARG A 7 7.95 -11.50 -2.23
C ARG A 7 7.30 -11.25 -3.60
N VAL A 8 6.04 -10.79 -3.60
CA VAL A 8 5.35 -10.39 -4.84
C VAL A 8 5.99 -9.12 -5.38
N LEU A 9 6.23 -8.14 -4.52
CA LEU A 9 6.86 -6.85 -4.86
C LEU A 9 8.33 -6.98 -5.28
N GLU A 10 9.02 -8.04 -4.88
CA GLU A 10 10.36 -8.38 -5.37
C GLU A 10 10.35 -8.91 -6.81
N GLN A 11 9.25 -9.51 -7.26
CA GLN A 11 9.09 -9.96 -8.64
C GLN A 11 8.45 -8.88 -9.53
N ASP A 12 7.49 -8.15 -8.98
CA ASP A 12 6.78 -7.06 -9.62
C ASP A 12 6.51 -5.96 -8.59
N SER A 13 7.38 -4.95 -8.60
CA SER A 13 7.29 -3.80 -7.70
C SER A 13 6.04 -2.96 -7.92
N ASP A 14 5.39 -3.10 -9.07
CA ASP A 14 4.23 -2.30 -9.50
C ASP A 14 2.93 -3.08 -9.40
N HIS A 15 2.98 -4.29 -8.84
CA HIS A 15 1.79 -5.09 -8.62
C HIS A 15 0.79 -4.34 -7.71
N VAL A 16 -0.33 -3.93 -8.30
CA VAL A 16 -1.34 -3.07 -7.68
C VAL A 16 -1.87 -3.66 -6.37
N ASP A 17 -2.35 -4.91 -6.40
CA ASP A 17 -2.91 -5.57 -5.21
C ASP A 17 -1.87 -5.80 -4.10
N ALA A 18 -0.64 -6.18 -4.47
CA ALA A 18 0.43 -6.40 -3.51
C ALA A 18 0.81 -5.10 -2.80
N ASN A 19 0.93 -4.00 -3.55
CA ASN A 19 1.14 -2.66 -2.98
C ASN A 19 -0.04 -2.27 -2.07
N TYR A 20 -1.29 -2.46 -2.51
CA TYR A 20 -2.46 -2.11 -1.72
C TYR A 20 -2.51 -2.87 -0.39
N HIS A 21 -2.35 -4.20 -0.43
CA HIS A 21 -2.39 -5.04 0.76
C HIS A 21 -1.15 -4.89 1.66
N ALA A 22 0.03 -4.57 1.10
CA ALA A 22 1.19 -4.16 1.87
C ALA A 22 0.92 -2.84 2.62
N GLY A 23 0.29 -1.87 1.94
CA GLY A 23 -0.19 -0.63 2.51
C GLY A 23 -1.12 -0.84 3.70
N LEU A 24 -2.20 -1.60 3.51
CA LEU A 24 -3.13 -1.96 4.59
C LEU A 24 -2.45 -2.70 5.75
N SER A 25 -1.53 -3.61 5.44
CA SER A 25 -0.76 -4.32 6.46
C SER A 25 0.09 -3.36 7.29
N ALA A 26 0.70 -2.37 6.64
CA ALA A 26 1.47 -1.33 7.32
C ALA A 26 0.59 -0.40 8.18
N VAL A 27 -0.65 -0.07 7.73
CA VAL A 27 -1.63 0.66 8.55
C VAL A 27 -1.91 -0.10 9.84
N ARG A 28 -2.21 -1.40 9.74
CA ARG A 28 -2.48 -2.27 10.90
C ARG A 28 -1.30 -2.41 11.85
N LEU A 29 -0.08 -2.23 11.35
CA LEU A 29 1.16 -2.25 12.13
C LEU A 29 1.53 -0.88 12.72
N GLY A 30 0.68 0.14 12.53
CA GLY A 30 0.95 1.52 12.98
C GLY A 30 2.06 2.23 12.19
N ARG A 31 2.52 1.64 11.08
CA ARG A 31 3.59 2.18 10.23
C ARG A 31 3.01 3.10 9.16
N GLN A 32 2.50 4.24 9.59
CA GLN A 32 1.76 5.20 8.75
C GLN A 32 2.56 5.62 7.51
N GLU A 33 3.84 5.98 7.64
CA GLU A 33 4.68 6.36 6.50
C GLU A 33 4.90 5.23 5.49
N THR A 34 5.11 4.01 5.98
CA THR A 34 5.25 2.83 5.12
C THR A 34 3.94 2.51 4.40
N ALA A 35 2.82 2.60 5.11
CA ALA A 35 1.50 2.41 4.52
C ALA A 35 1.25 3.40 3.39
N ARG A 36 1.52 4.68 3.65
CA ARG A 36 1.35 5.74 2.69
C ARG A 36 2.19 5.52 1.42
N ARG A 37 3.46 5.08 1.56
CA ARG A 37 4.31 4.76 0.40
C ARG A 37 3.71 3.68 -0.49
N TYR A 38 3.27 2.57 0.10
CA TYR A 38 2.69 1.48 -0.68
C TYR A 38 1.35 1.86 -1.32
N LEU A 39 0.47 2.55 -0.59
CA LEU A 39 -0.81 3.00 -1.13
C LEU A 39 -0.64 4.07 -2.23
N LEU A 40 0.37 4.95 -2.10
CA LEU A 40 0.70 5.89 -3.18
C LEU A 40 1.21 5.16 -4.42
N ARG A 41 2.01 4.11 -4.28
CA ARG A 41 2.44 3.30 -5.43
C ARG A 41 1.25 2.60 -6.10
N THR A 42 0.29 2.11 -5.33
CA THR A 42 -0.97 1.58 -5.88
C THR A 42 -1.66 2.62 -6.76
N LEU A 43 -1.78 3.87 -6.30
CA LEU A 43 -2.43 4.94 -7.08
C LEU A 43 -1.60 5.46 -8.26
N ASP A 44 -0.27 5.31 -8.20
CA ASP A 44 0.62 5.67 -9.31
C ASP A 44 0.44 4.70 -10.49
N VAL A 45 0.22 3.41 -10.20
CA VAL A 45 -0.02 2.37 -11.21
C VAL A 45 -1.49 2.28 -11.62
N ASP A 46 -2.41 2.34 -10.65
CA ASP A 46 -3.86 2.38 -10.86
C ASP A 46 -4.46 3.60 -10.15
N PRO A 47 -4.52 4.77 -10.83
CA PRO A 47 -5.13 5.98 -10.29
C PRO A 47 -6.63 5.81 -9.96
N GLY A 48 -7.28 4.81 -10.55
CA GLY A 48 -8.68 4.47 -10.32
C GLY A 48 -8.93 3.65 -9.05
N HIS A 49 -7.88 3.27 -8.32
CA HIS A 49 -8.00 2.38 -7.17
C HIS A 49 -8.64 3.06 -5.95
N GLU A 50 -9.97 3.10 -5.92
CA GLU A 50 -10.77 3.82 -4.92
C GLU A 50 -10.44 3.42 -3.48
N GLN A 51 -10.13 2.14 -3.27
CA GLN A 51 -9.84 1.57 -1.96
C GLN A 51 -8.49 2.07 -1.40
N ALA A 52 -7.47 2.22 -2.25
CA ALA A 52 -6.17 2.77 -1.82
C ALA A 52 -6.29 4.26 -1.54
N ARG A 53 -7.08 4.97 -2.35
CA ARG A 53 -7.40 6.39 -2.11
C ARG A 53 -8.11 6.57 -0.77
N ALA A 54 -9.12 5.76 -0.48
CA ALA A 54 -9.82 5.78 0.81
C ALA A 54 -8.87 5.45 1.98
N ALA A 55 -8.02 4.44 1.83
CA ALA A 55 -7.03 4.05 2.84
C ALA A 55 -5.98 5.16 3.09
N LEU A 56 -5.56 5.90 2.06
CA LEU A 56 -4.64 7.02 2.22
C LEU A 56 -5.24 8.17 3.03
N VAL A 57 -6.53 8.47 2.79
CA VAL A 57 -7.24 9.53 3.53
C VAL A 57 -7.32 9.19 5.02
N THR A 58 -7.48 7.90 5.37
CA THR A 58 -7.57 7.45 6.76
C THR A 58 -6.21 7.17 7.41
N THR A 59 -5.11 7.27 6.66
CA THR A 59 -3.73 7.04 7.10
C THR A 59 -3.02 8.40 7.24
N PRO A 60 -3.19 9.12 8.37
CA PRO A 60 -2.57 10.43 8.55
C PRO A 60 -1.04 10.32 8.57
N ALA A 61 -0.38 11.19 7.81
CA ALA A 61 1.03 11.45 8.01
C ALA A 61 1.17 12.19 9.35
N ARG A 62 1.90 11.57 10.29
CA ARG A 62 2.15 12.14 11.61
C ARG A 62 3.09 13.34 11.52
#